data_AF-A0A183DYH3-F1
#
_entry.id   AF-A0A183DYH3-F1
#
_cell.length_a   1.000
_cell.length_b   1.000
_cell.length_c   1.000
_cell.angle_alpha   90.00
_cell.angle_beta   90.00
_cell.angle_gamma   90.00
#
_symmetry.space_group_name_H-M   'P 1'
#
loop_
_entity.id
_entity.type
_entity.pdbx_description
1 polymer ?
#
loop_
_entity_poly.entity_id
_entity_poly.type
_entity_poly.pdbx_seq_one_letter_code
_entity_poly.pdbx_strand_id
1 'polypeptide(L)'
;MVAENGMSTYVFVYRALLYLFGSLSMILYFRVIWIVTTERRRNPLFRNFFFKIFLVEAVTDILAFLIVFFLAFVRKYRLIRAVDQYCQVHHTGIVPTFTVFMITSTRGTLYFGPLWFALNRLTTFAGKFGKKVGLAKKNHPVAIDRLHAAN
;
A
#
# COMPACT_ATOMS: atom_id res chain seq x y z
N MET A 1 21.24 -29.74 24.53
CA MET A 1 20.05 -30.25 23.81
C MET A 1 18.74 -29.48 24.09
N VAL A 2 18.63 -28.66 25.16
CA VAL A 2 17.38 -27.88 25.43
C VAL A 2 17.29 -26.59 24.60
N ALA A 3 18.43 -26.00 24.19
CA ALA A 3 18.47 -24.73 23.46
C ALA A 3 17.98 -24.80 21.99
N GLU A 4 18.16 -25.94 21.30
CA GLU A 4 17.69 -26.12 19.92
C GLU A 4 16.15 -26.21 19.82
N ASN A 5 15.51 -26.85 20.80
CA ASN A 5 14.06 -26.97 20.83
C ASN A 5 13.38 -25.62 21.05
N GLY A 6 13.94 -24.78 21.94
CA GLY A 6 13.41 -23.43 22.18
C GLY A 6 13.47 -22.54 20.94
N MET A 7 14.59 -22.56 20.21
CA MET A 7 14.77 -21.75 19.00
C MET A 7 13.78 -22.15 17.89
N SER A 8 13.46 -23.44 17.77
CA SER A 8 12.44 -23.95 16.86
C SER A 8 11.02 -23.46 17.22
N THR A 9 10.67 -23.45 18.51
CA THR A 9 9.34 -23.01 18.98
C THR A 9 9.10 -21.52 18.74
N TYR A 10 10.06 -20.65 19.04
CA TYR A 10 9.92 -19.20 18.78
C TYR A 10 9.73 -18.90 17.29
N VAL A 11 10.51 -19.58 16.45
CA VAL A 11 10.42 -19.44 15.00
C VAL A 11 9.07 -19.94 14.48
N PHE A 12 8.51 -21.00 15.06
CA PHE A 12 7.17 -21.49 14.72
C PHE A 12 6.07 -20.50 15.14
N VAL A 13 6.09 -20.01 16.39
CA VAL A 13 5.11 -19.04 16.91
C VAL A 13 5.14 -17.75 16.11
N TYR A 14 6.33 -17.21 15.83
CA TYR A 14 6.48 -16.01 15.01
C TYR A 14 5.85 -16.16 13.62
N ARG A 15 6.02 -17.33 12.98
CA ARG A 15 5.40 -17.62 11.68
C ARG A 15 3.88 -17.73 11.80
N ALA A 16 3.38 -18.42 12.81
CA ALA A 16 1.94 -18.54 13.04
C ALA A 16 1.29 -17.18 13.24
N LEU A 17 1.91 -16.30 14.02
CA LEU A 17 1.47 -14.91 14.21
C LEU A 17 1.51 -14.12 12.90
N LEU A 18 2.59 -14.19 12.13
CA LEU A 18 2.67 -13.55 10.82
C LEU A 18 1.55 -14.00 9.88
N TYR A 19 1.22 -15.29 9.86
CA TYR A 19 0.11 -15.80 9.06
C TYR A 19 -1.24 -15.28 9.55
N LEU A 20 -1.49 -15.33 10.86
CA LEU A 20 -2.73 -14.84 11.46
C LEU A 20 -2.95 -13.35 11.14
N PHE A 21 -1.95 -12.50 11.41
CA PHE A 21 -2.02 -11.06 11.14
C PHE A 21 -2.12 -10.77 9.65
N GLY A 22 -1.39 -11.51 8.82
CA GLY A 22 -1.45 -11.37 7.37
C GLY A 22 -2.83 -11.69 6.80
N SER A 23 -3.43 -12.81 7.22
CA SER A 23 -4.78 -13.20 6.80
C SER A 23 -5.84 -12.20 7.29
N LEU A 24 -5.76 -11.75 8.54
CA LEU A 24 -6.65 -10.72 9.08
C LEU A 24 -6.55 -9.40 8.31
N SER A 25 -5.31 -8.96 8.03
CA SER A 25 -5.05 -7.75 7.24
C SER A 25 -5.64 -7.87 5.83
N MET A 26 -5.49 -9.02 5.19
CA MET A 26 -6.04 -9.28 3.85
C MET A 26 -7.58 -9.15 3.85
N ILE A 27 -8.26 -9.71 4.85
CA ILE A 27 -9.73 -9.60 5.00
C ILE A 27 -10.15 -8.12 5.14
N LEU A 28 -9.42 -7.36 5.95
CA LEU A 28 -9.69 -5.93 6.12
C LEU A 28 -9.49 -5.16 4.81
N TYR A 29 -8.40 -5.42 4.07
CA TYR A 29 -8.17 -4.79 2.78
C TYR A 29 -9.26 -5.13 1.77
N PHE A 30 -9.67 -6.39 1.66
CA PHE A 30 -10.79 -6.78 0.79
C PHE A 30 -12.08 -6.04 1.14
N ARG A 31 -12.38 -5.93 2.43
CA ARG A 31 -13.57 -5.19 2.91
C ARG A 31 -13.50 -3.72 2.54
N VAL A 32 -12.35 -3.07 2.70
CA VAL A 32 -12.19 -1.65 2.35
C VAL A 32 -12.27 -1.45 0.83
N ILE A 33 -11.60 -2.29 0.04
CA ILE A 33 -11.67 -2.25 -1.42
C ILE A 33 -13.12 -2.42 -1.89
N TRP A 34 -13.85 -3.39 -1.31
CA TRP A 34 -15.26 -3.60 -1.59
C TRP A 34 -16.07 -2.33 -1.34
N ILE A 35 -16.01 -1.78 -0.13
CA ILE A 35 -16.76 -0.56 0.25
C ILE A 35 -16.42 0.62 -0.66
N VAL A 36 -15.12 0.87 -0.88
CA VAL A 36 -14.67 1.99 -1.73
C VAL A 36 -15.17 1.81 -3.16
N THR A 37 -15.19 0.59 -3.68
CA THR A 37 -15.63 0.30 -5.06
C THR A 37 -17.14 0.41 -5.22
N THR A 38 -17.92 -0.11 -4.25
CA THR A 38 -19.39 -0.04 -4.28
C THR A 38 -19.91 1.38 -4.05
N GLU A 39 -19.34 2.11 -3.09
CA GLU A 39 -19.78 3.46 -2.74
C GLU A 39 -19.25 4.54 -3.69
N ARG A 40 -18.29 4.20 -4.58
CA ARG A 40 -17.68 5.14 -5.53
C ARG A 40 -18.68 5.88 -6.40
N ARG A 41 -19.79 5.24 -6.76
CA ARG A 41 -20.83 5.82 -7.61
C ARG A 41 -21.81 6.70 -6.83
N ARG A 42 -22.03 6.38 -5.55
CA ARG A 42 -23.01 7.05 -4.69
C ARG A 42 -22.42 8.28 -3.98
N ASN A 43 -21.15 8.20 -3.63
CA ASN A 43 -20.50 9.17 -2.76
C ASN A 43 -19.30 9.83 -3.48
N PRO A 44 -19.37 11.13 -3.82
CA PRO A 44 -18.31 11.81 -4.58
C PRO A 44 -16.99 11.91 -3.80
N LEU A 45 -17.02 11.78 -2.47
CA LEU A 45 -15.83 11.71 -1.62
C LEU A 45 -14.89 10.56 -2.03
N PHE A 46 -15.43 9.39 -2.38
CA PHE A 46 -14.65 8.22 -2.79
C PHE A 46 -14.10 8.35 -4.23
N ARG A 47 -14.49 9.38 -4.97
CA ARG A 47 -13.97 9.65 -6.33
C ARG A 47 -12.64 10.40 -6.32
N ASN A 48 -12.21 10.89 -5.16
CA ASN A 48 -10.96 11.64 -4.99
C ASN A 48 -9.72 10.80 -5.32
N PHE A 49 -8.66 11.48 -5.76
CA PHE A 49 -7.38 10.86 -6.11
C PHE A 49 -6.75 10.09 -4.94
N PHE A 50 -7.00 10.55 -3.69
CA PHE A 50 -6.61 9.85 -2.47
C PHE A 50 -7.09 8.39 -2.43
N PHE A 51 -8.37 8.14 -2.74
CA PHE A 51 -8.92 6.78 -2.70
C PHE A 51 -8.42 5.91 -3.85
N LYS A 52 -8.02 6.51 -4.98
CA LYS A 52 -7.35 5.77 -6.07
C LYS A 52 -5.97 5.29 -5.64
N ILE A 53 -5.16 6.17 -5.04
CA ILE A 53 -3.84 5.81 -4.48
C ILE A 53 -4.02 4.69 -3.45
N PHE A 54 -4.96 4.87 -2.51
CA PHE A 54 -5.24 3.88 -1.48
C PHE A 54 -5.64 2.51 -2.05
N LEU A 55 -6.45 2.49 -3.11
CA LEU A 55 -6.87 1.23 -3.72
C LEU A 55 -5.69 0.52 -4.41
N VAL A 56 -4.79 1.27 -5.06
CA VAL A 56 -3.56 0.72 -5.65
C VAL A 56 -2.63 0.16 -4.57
N GLU A 57 -2.45 0.90 -3.47
CA GLU A 57 -1.67 0.45 -2.31
C GLU A 57 -2.23 -0.86 -1.74
N ALA A 58 -3.53 -0.89 -1.45
CA ALA A 58 -4.22 -2.05 -0.88
C ALA A 58 -4.12 -3.29 -1.78
N VAL A 59 -4.27 -3.13 -3.11
CA VAL A 59 -4.11 -4.22 -4.07
C VAL A 59 -2.66 -4.71 -4.10
N THR A 60 -1.70 -3.79 -4.05
CA THR A 60 -0.27 -4.13 -4.05
C THR A 60 0.11 -4.90 -2.79
N ASP A 61 -0.41 -4.51 -1.62
CA ASP A 61 -0.20 -5.22 -0.36
C ASP A 61 -0.79 -6.63 -0.37
N ILE A 62 -2.01 -6.79 -0.91
CA ILE A 62 -2.62 -8.12 -1.07
C ILE A 62 -1.78 -9.00 -1.99
N LEU A 63 -1.36 -8.48 -3.16
CA LEU A 63 -0.55 -9.23 -4.11
C LEU A 63 0.80 -9.62 -3.50
N ALA A 64 1.45 -8.68 -2.81
CA ALA A 64 2.69 -8.94 -2.10
C ALA A 64 2.53 -10.04 -1.05
N PHE A 65 1.48 -9.96 -0.22
CA PHE A 65 1.19 -10.97 0.78
C PHE A 65 0.95 -12.34 0.14
N LEU A 66 0.14 -12.44 -0.91
CA LEU A 66 -0.11 -13.69 -1.61
C LEU A 66 1.17 -14.27 -2.21
N ILE A 67 1.99 -13.45 -2.86
CA ILE A 67 3.22 -13.90 -3.51
C ILE A 67 4.24 -14.37 -2.47
N VAL A 68 4.45 -13.61 -1.39
CA VAL A 68 5.33 -14.03 -0.30
C VAL A 68 4.77 -15.28 0.36
N PHE A 69 3.47 -15.36 0.61
CA PHE A 69 2.81 -16.52 1.19
C PHE A 69 3.05 -17.76 0.33
N PHE A 70 2.67 -17.73 -0.96
CA PHE A 70 2.80 -18.87 -1.85
C PHE A 70 4.26 -19.25 -2.10
N LEU A 71 5.13 -18.30 -2.45
CA LEU A 71 6.54 -18.59 -2.74
C LEU A 71 7.30 -19.06 -1.51
N ALA A 72 7.14 -18.39 -0.36
CA ALA A 72 7.83 -18.78 0.87
C ALA A 72 7.28 -20.08 1.43
N PHE A 73 5.98 -20.33 1.34
CA PHE A 73 5.38 -21.58 1.81
C PHE A 73 5.81 -22.77 0.93
N VAL A 74 5.70 -22.64 -0.40
CA VAL A 74 6.09 -23.71 -1.34
C VAL A 74 7.58 -24.04 -1.21
N ARG A 75 8.46 -23.04 -1.16
CA ARG A 75 9.91 -23.25 -1.05
C ARG A 75 10.31 -23.92 0.27
N LYS A 76 9.65 -23.54 1.36
CA LYS A 76 10.06 -23.94 2.71
C LYS A 76 9.54 -25.30 3.13
N TYR A 77 8.32 -25.65 2.74
CA TYR A 77 7.76 -26.97 3.02
C TYR A 77 8.16 -28.01 1.98
N ARG A 78 8.95 -27.62 0.96
CA ARG A 78 9.36 -28.47 -0.17
C ARG A 78 8.15 -29.24 -0.75
N LEU A 79 6.99 -28.60 -0.72
CA LEU A 79 5.70 -29.22 -1.08
C LEU A 79 5.72 -29.76 -2.51
N ILE A 80 6.57 -29.16 -3.35
CA ILE A 80 6.81 -29.59 -4.72
C ILE A 80 8.31 -29.91 -4.85
N ARG A 81 8.67 -31.18 -4.68
CA ARG A 81 10.06 -31.67 -4.84
C ARG A 81 10.70 -31.22 -6.16
N ALA A 82 9.91 -31.17 -7.24
CA ALA A 82 10.37 -30.71 -8.55
C ALA A 82 10.81 -29.24 -8.56
N VAL A 83 10.11 -28.36 -7.82
CA VAL A 83 10.46 -26.92 -7.73
C VAL A 83 11.71 -26.75 -6.87
N ASP A 84 11.85 -27.51 -5.79
CA ASP A 84 13.03 -27.42 -4.92
C ASP A 84 14.29 -27.95 -5.62
N GLN A 85 14.19 -29.05 -6.36
CA GLN A 85 15.26 -29.55 -7.22
C GLN A 85 15.62 -28.55 -8.33
N TYR A 86 14.62 -27.94 -8.98
CA TYR A 86 14.86 -26.92 -10.00
C TYR A 86 15.56 -25.67 -9.42
N CYS A 87 15.19 -25.23 -8.22
CA CYS A 87 15.85 -24.10 -7.55
C CYS A 87 17.26 -24.41 -7.03
N GLN A 88 17.56 -25.67 -6.71
CA GLN A 88 18.92 -26.10 -6.33
C GLN A 88 19.83 -26.23 -7.56
N VAL A 89 19.31 -26.72 -8.68
CA VAL A 89 20.12 -26.83 -9.91
C VAL A 89 20.29 -25.46 -10.59
N HIS A 90 19.28 -24.58 -10.51
CA HIS A 90 19.31 -23.24 -11.08
C HIS A 90 19.28 -22.15 -9.99
N HIS A 91 20.38 -22.04 -9.24
CA HIS A 91 20.54 -21.01 -8.22
C HIS A 91 20.43 -19.56 -8.75
N THR A 92 20.75 -19.34 -10.03
CA THR A 92 20.57 -18.07 -10.76
C THR A 92 19.31 -18.05 -11.63
N GLY A 93 18.41 -19.02 -11.46
CA GLY A 93 17.21 -19.18 -12.28
C GLY A 93 16.20 -18.03 -12.12
N ILE A 94 15.19 -18.06 -12.99
CA ILE A 94 14.12 -17.05 -13.05
C ILE A 94 13.35 -16.99 -11.72
N VAL A 95 13.06 -18.13 -11.10
CA VAL A 95 12.25 -18.23 -9.87
C VAL A 95 12.88 -17.54 -8.66
N PRO A 96 14.15 -17.80 -8.26
CA PRO A 96 14.78 -17.07 -7.16
C PRO A 96 14.94 -15.58 -7.46
N THR A 97 15.31 -15.21 -8.69
CA THR A 97 15.42 -13.80 -9.12
C THR A 97 14.08 -13.07 -9.03
N PHE A 98 13.00 -13.70 -9.51
CA PHE A 98 11.64 -13.19 -9.41
C PHE A 98 11.21 -13.03 -7.95
N THR A 99 11.54 -14.00 -7.08
CA THR A 99 11.22 -13.91 -5.65
C THR A 99 11.91 -12.71 -5.00
N VAL A 100 13.20 -12.52 -5.24
CA VAL A 100 13.97 -11.38 -4.72
C VAL A 100 13.45 -10.05 -5.27
N PHE A 101 13.14 -10.00 -6.57
CA PHE A 101 12.52 -8.84 -7.20
C PHE A 101 11.20 -8.49 -6.50
N MET A 102 10.28 -9.44 -6.35
CA MET A 102 8.98 -9.19 -5.71
C MET A 102 9.13 -8.69 -4.26
N ILE A 103 10.01 -9.30 -3.46
CA ILE A 103 10.27 -8.84 -2.08
C ILE A 103 10.82 -7.41 -2.07
N THR A 104 11.72 -7.09 -3.00
CA THR A 104 12.35 -5.76 -3.10
C THR A 104 11.33 -4.72 -3.56
N SER A 105 10.50 -5.04 -4.55
CA SER A 105 9.40 -4.20 -5.02
C SER A 105 8.39 -3.91 -3.91
N THR A 106 7.96 -4.93 -3.15
CA THR A 106 7.06 -4.73 -2.01
C THR A 106 7.65 -3.80 -0.97
N ARG A 107 8.93 -3.97 -0.61
CA ARG A 107 9.62 -3.06 0.32
C ARG A 107 9.66 -1.64 -0.23
N GLY A 108 9.94 -1.49 -1.52
CA GLY A 108 9.88 -0.20 -2.21
C GLY A 108 8.52 0.46 -2.06
N THR A 109 7.43 -0.26 -2.37
CA THR A 109 6.07 0.25 -2.20
C THR A 109 5.77 0.66 -0.77
N LEU A 110 6.16 -0.14 0.23
CA LEU A 110 5.95 0.19 1.65
C LEU A 110 6.67 1.47 2.09
N TYR A 111 7.80 1.81 1.47
CA TYR A 111 8.50 3.07 1.76
C TYR A 111 7.91 4.26 0.98
N PHE A 112 7.58 4.06 -0.30
CA PHE A 112 7.10 5.14 -1.17
C PHE A 112 5.62 5.45 -1.02
N GLY A 113 4.80 4.48 -0.58
CA GLY A 113 3.36 4.65 -0.37
C GLY A 113 3.03 5.77 0.61
N PRO A 114 3.55 5.73 1.85
CA PRO A 114 3.37 6.81 2.83
C PRO A 114 3.89 8.16 2.32
N LEU A 115 5.00 8.17 1.58
CA LEU A 115 5.54 9.38 0.95
C LEU A 115 4.55 9.96 -0.07
N TRP A 116 3.96 9.11 -0.91
CA TRP A 116 2.98 9.51 -1.90
C TRP A 116 1.69 10.05 -1.25
N PHE A 117 1.25 9.42 -0.16
CA PHE A 117 0.13 9.94 0.65
C PHE A 117 0.44 11.30 1.26
N ALA A 118 1.65 11.49 1.80
CA ALA A 118 2.10 12.76 2.36
C ALA A 118 2.13 13.86 1.30
N LEU A 119 2.71 13.56 0.12
CA LEU A 119 2.76 14.50 -1.01
C LEU A 119 1.36 14.86 -1.51
N ASN A 120 0.46 13.88 -1.65
CA ASN A 120 -0.92 14.13 -2.07
C ASN A 120 -1.69 15.00 -1.06
N ARG A 121 -1.44 14.84 0.24
CA ARG A 121 -1.99 15.75 1.25
C ARG A 121 -1.38 17.14 1.15
N LEU A 122 -0.05 17.23 1.01
CA LEU A 122 0.66 18.51 0.92
C LEU A 122 0.16 19.34 -0.27
N THR A 123 0.03 18.75 -1.46
CA THR A 123 -0.48 19.44 -2.65
C THR A 123 -1.93 19.88 -2.48
N THR A 124 -2.76 19.05 -1.84
CA THR A 124 -4.16 19.42 -1.52
C THR A 124 -4.24 20.60 -0.56
N PHE A 125 -3.38 20.65 0.47
CA PHE A 125 -3.30 21.79 1.39
C PHE A 125 -2.77 23.04 0.68
N ALA A 126 -1.64 22.95 -0.02
CA ALA A 126 -1.03 24.05 -0.75
C ALA A 126 -1.99 24.66 -1.78
N GLY A 127 -2.71 23.82 -2.54
CA GLY A 127 -3.71 24.28 -3.51
C GLY A 127 -4.92 24.98 -2.86
N LYS A 128 -5.35 24.53 -1.67
CA LYS A 128 -6.41 25.21 -0.90
C LYS A 128 -5.95 26.57 -0.36
N PHE A 129 -4.71 26.68 0.09
CA PHE A 129 -4.11 27.96 0.50
C PHE A 129 -3.99 28.93 -0.68
N GLY A 130 -3.47 28.47 -1.83
CA GLY A 130 -3.40 29.28 -3.05
C GLY A 130 -4.77 29.79 -3.54
N LYS A 131 -5.81 28.96 -3.48
CA LYS A 131 -7.18 29.37 -3.81
C LYS A 131 -7.75 30.41 -2.86
N LYS A 132 -7.49 30.29 -1.55
CA LYS A 132 -7.94 31.29 -0.55
C LYS A 132 -7.24 32.64 -0.75
N VAL A 133 -5.94 32.64 -1.02
CA VAL A 133 -5.19 33.88 -1.30
C VAL A 133 -5.63 34.52 -2.63
N GLY A 134 -5.88 33.71 -3.67
CA GLY A 134 -6.40 34.19 -4.95
C GLY A 134 -7.82 34.76 -4.88
N LEU A 135 -8.71 34.17 -4.08
CA LEU A 135 -10.07 34.70 -3.84
C LEU A 135 -10.05 35.98 -3.00
N ALA A 136 -9.19 36.07 -1.98
CA ALA A 136 -9.00 37.30 -1.22
C ALA A 136 -8.51 38.45 -2.13
N LYS A 137 -7.58 38.15 -3.05
CA LYS A 137 -7.06 39.13 -4.02
C LYS A 137 -8.08 39.53 -5.09
N LYS A 138 -9.10 38.71 -5.37
CA LYS A 138 -10.15 39.01 -6.37
C LYS A 138 -11.35 39.76 -5.78
N ASN A 139 -11.62 39.60 -4.49
CA ASN A 139 -12.68 40.33 -3.78
C ASN A 139 -12.25 41.72 -3.27
N HIS A 140 -10.95 41.94 -3.06
CA HIS A 140 -10.42 43.26 -2.68
C HIS A 140 -10.51 44.37 -3.75
N PRO A 141 -10.23 44.14 -5.06
CA PRO A 141 -10.32 45.21 -6.06
C PRO A 141 -11.77 45.69 -6.26
N VAL A 142 -12.75 44.77 -6.17
CA VAL A 142 -14.18 45.12 -6.32
C VAL A 142 -14.69 46.00 -5.18
N ALA A 143 -14.13 45.88 -3.97
CA ALA A 143 -14.51 46.72 -2.84
C ALA A 143 -13.97 48.16 -2.96
N ILE A 144 -12.80 48.34 -3.58
CA ILE A 144 -12.18 49.66 -3.76
C ILE A 144 -12.86 50.43 -4.89
N ASP A 145 -13.22 49.76 -5.99
CA ASP A 145 -13.93 50.41 -7.11
C ASP A 145 -15.35 50.88 -6.72
N ARG A 146 -16.01 50.18 -5.78
CA ARG A 146 -17.34 50.59 -5.27
C ARG A 146 -17.29 51.77 -4.28
N LEU A 147 -16.16 51.99 -3.61
CA LEU A 147 -15.96 53.15 -2.74
C LEU A 147 -15.65 54.42 -3.56
N HIS A 148 -14.99 54.29 -4.71
CA HIS A 148 -14.75 55.42 -5.61
C HIS A 148 -15.98 55.83 -6.43
N ALA A 149 -16.96 54.94 -6.63
CA ALA A 149 -18.23 55.27 -7.31
C ALA A 149 -19.30 55.85 -6.36
N ALA A 150 -19.02 55.91 -5.05
CA ALA A 150 -19.96 56.39 -4.03
C ALA A 150 -19.61 57.79 -3.48
N ASN A 151 -18.53 58.40 -3.96
CA ASN A 151 -18.14 59.80 -3.73
C ASN A 151 -18.29 60.60 -5.02
#